data_AF-A0A8T0FQ37-F1
#
_entry.id   AF-A0A8T0FQ37-F1
#
_cell.length_a   1.000
_cell.length_b   1.000
_cell.length_c   1.000
_cell.angle_alpha   90.00
_cell.angle_beta   90.00
_cell.angle_gamma   90.00
#
_symmetry.space_group_name_H-M   'P 1'
#
loop_
_entity.id
_entity.type
_entity.pdbx_description
1 polymer ?
#
loop_
_entity_poly.entity_id
_entity_poly.type
_entity_poly.pdbx_seq_one_letter_code
_entity_poly.pdbx_strand_id
1 'polypeptide(L)'
;MCVILLSTFHEKPYVNKESKKPEIIEFDNSTKGAVDTLDQMCSNMSCSRKTRRWPLCVFYDIINISLVNSHVLYGHNMTRKSEKVMSRKKFAVKLSEDLLAPWMKKRLDAPTLPRSTRTIISELLKIDMVCETPKTNESNKRKICAFCPYKLRRMTRFFCQSCTRAMCGDHRANVCKDCSENE
;
A
#
# COMPACT_ATOMS: atom_id res chain seq x y z
N MET A 1 -27.87 41.11 0.36
CA MET A 1 -27.28 40.27 1.42
C MET A 1 -26.32 41.13 2.22
N CYS A 2 -26.38 41.06 3.56
CA CYS A 2 -25.44 41.73 4.46
C CYS A 2 -24.47 40.68 5.02
N VAL A 3 -23.19 41.01 5.13
CA VAL A 3 -22.15 40.15 5.74
C VAL A 3 -21.69 40.82 7.02
N ILE A 4 -21.73 40.08 8.12
CA ILE A 4 -21.30 40.56 9.45
C ILE A 4 -20.08 39.73 9.86
N LEU A 5 -18.99 40.39 10.21
CA LEU A 5 -17.78 39.79 10.76
C LEU A 5 -17.45 40.46 12.09
N LEU A 6 -16.95 39.66 13.02
CA LEU A 6 -16.47 40.12 14.33
C LEU A 6 -14.99 39.79 14.44
N SER A 7 -14.17 40.75 14.87
CA SER A 7 -12.75 40.54 15.15
C SER A 7 -12.34 41.28 16.41
N THR A 8 -11.53 40.62 17.23
CA THR A 8 -10.81 41.21 18.37
C THR A 8 -9.36 41.55 18.04
N PHE A 9 -8.90 41.25 16.81
CA PHE A 9 -7.53 41.48 16.34
C PHE A 9 -7.38 42.83 15.62
N HIS A 10 -8.38 43.21 14.84
CA HIS A 10 -8.37 44.46 14.08
C HIS A 10 -8.90 45.60 14.95
N GLU A 11 -8.03 46.49 15.42
CA GLU A 11 -8.40 47.62 16.29
C GLU A 11 -9.01 48.81 15.52
N LYS A 12 -8.67 48.96 14.24
CA LYS A 12 -9.09 50.09 13.41
C LYS A 12 -9.79 49.61 12.14
N PRO A 13 -10.83 50.31 11.68
CA PRO A 13 -11.43 50.03 10.39
C PRO A 13 -10.45 50.45 9.28
N TYR A 14 -10.04 49.48 8.46
CA TYR A 14 -9.26 49.73 7.25
C TYR A 14 -9.95 49.08 6.04
N VAL A 15 -9.94 49.79 4.91
CA VAL A 15 -10.50 49.33 3.64
C VAL A 15 -9.39 49.37 2.60
N ASN A 16 -9.14 48.22 1.99
CA ASN A 16 -8.15 48.10 0.94
C ASN A 16 -8.57 48.93 -0.28
N LYS A 17 -7.65 49.77 -0.77
CA LYS A 17 -7.90 50.72 -1.87
C LYS A 17 -8.12 50.04 -3.22
N GLU A 18 -7.54 48.87 -3.44
CA GLU A 18 -7.64 48.12 -4.70
C GLU A 18 -8.88 47.23 -4.71
N SER A 19 -9.01 46.34 -3.72
CA SER A 19 -10.12 45.37 -3.67
C SER A 19 -11.45 45.99 -3.23
N LYS A 20 -11.39 47.20 -2.64
CA LYS A 20 -12.53 47.91 -2.02
C LYS A 20 -13.20 47.11 -0.89
N LYS A 21 -12.50 46.13 -0.31
CA LYS A 21 -12.99 45.31 0.79
C LYS A 21 -12.38 45.77 2.12
N PRO A 22 -13.15 45.74 3.21
CA PRO A 22 -12.61 45.82 4.56
C PRO A 22 -11.50 44.78 4.78
N GLU A 23 -10.42 45.18 5.43
CA GLU A 23 -9.27 44.30 5.73
C GLU A 23 -9.70 43.02 6.45
N ILE A 24 -10.61 43.16 7.42
CA ILE A 24 -11.19 42.03 8.17
C ILE A 24 -11.78 40.96 7.24
N ILE A 25 -12.40 41.36 6.12
CA ILE A 25 -12.95 40.43 5.13
C ILE A 25 -11.82 39.73 4.37
N GLU A 26 -10.76 40.44 4.00
CA GLU A 26 -9.63 39.85 3.29
C GLU A 26 -8.86 38.87 4.18
N PHE A 27 -8.63 39.24 5.44
CA PHE A 27 -7.97 38.40 6.43
C PHE A 27 -8.76 37.12 6.70
N ASP A 28 -10.06 37.23 6.95
CA ASP A 28 -10.95 36.07 7.12
C ASP A 28 -10.92 35.15 5.90
N ASN A 29 -11.07 35.71 4.69
CA ASN A 29 -11.02 34.92 3.46
C ASN A 29 -9.68 34.20 3.26
N SER A 30 -8.56 34.81 3.69
CA SER A 30 -7.23 34.21 3.55
C SER A 30 -6.97 33.05 4.53
N THR A 31 -7.70 33.00 5.65
CA THR A 31 -7.43 32.06 6.75
C THR A 31 -8.51 30.98 6.90
N LYS A 32 -9.78 31.29 6.58
CA LYS A 32 -10.92 30.37 6.79
C LYS A 32 -10.82 29.03 6.05
N GLY A 33 -10.06 29.00 4.95
CA GLY A 33 -9.96 27.82 4.09
C GLY A 33 -9.11 26.67 4.66
N ALA A 34 -8.43 26.85 5.79
CA ALA A 34 -7.49 25.83 6.30
C ALA A 34 -8.17 24.49 6.62
N VAL A 35 -9.32 24.52 7.31
CA VAL A 35 -10.06 23.31 7.69
C VAL A 35 -10.67 22.64 6.45
N ASP A 36 -11.30 23.41 5.56
CA ASP A 36 -11.87 22.90 4.32
C ASP A 36 -10.80 22.29 3.41
N THR A 37 -9.60 22.89 3.39
CA THR A 37 -8.47 22.35 2.62
C THR A 37 -8.01 21.00 3.19
N LEU A 38 -7.94 20.87 4.52
CA LEU A 38 -7.62 19.59 5.16
C LEU A 38 -8.69 18.54 4.85
N ASP A 39 -9.97 18.90 4.94
CA ASP A 39 -11.08 18.01 4.62
C ASP A 39 -11.03 17.54 3.16
N GLN A 40 -10.83 18.48 2.22
CA GLN A 40 -10.65 18.17 0.81
C GLN A 40 -9.46 17.23 0.56
N MET A 41 -8.34 17.47 1.26
CA MET A 41 -7.18 16.59 1.18
C MET A 41 -7.50 15.17 1.67
N CYS A 42 -8.18 15.04 2.82
CA CYS A 42 -8.62 13.76 3.37
C CYS A 42 -9.61 13.04 2.45
N SER A 43 -10.57 13.77 1.87
CA SER A 43 -11.55 13.24 0.92
C SER A 43 -10.90 12.70 -0.35
N ASN A 44 -9.95 13.45 -0.93
CA ASN A 44 -9.24 13.06 -2.15
C ASN A 44 -8.38 11.79 -2.00
N MET A 45 -7.92 11.49 -0.77
CA MET A 45 -7.10 10.30 -0.47
C MET A 45 -7.52 9.69 0.86
N SER A 46 -8.68 9.04 0.86
CA SER A 46 -9.28 8.47 2.07
C SER A 46 -9.02 6.97 2.24
N CYS A 47 -8.69 6.56 3.46
CA CYS A 47 -8.66 5.17 3.89
C CYS A 47 -10.01 4.69 4.47
N SER A 48 -11.03 5.54 4.51
CA SER A 48 -12.33 5.23 5.10
C SER A 48 -13.04 4.09 4.35
N ARG A 49 -13.80 3.28 5.09
CA ARG A 49 -14.58 2.15 4.57
C ARG A 49 -15.98 2.17 5.15
N LYS A 50 -16.95 1.66 4.39
CA LYS A 50 -18.32 1.47 4.88
C LYS A 50 -18.30 0.59 6.12
N THR A 51 -18.85 1.09 7.22
CA THR A 51 -18.90 0.39 8.51
C THR A 51 -20.22 0.69 9.22
N ARG A 52 -20.67 -0.24 10.08
CA ARG A 52 -21.80 -0.05 10.99
C ARG A 52 -21.36 0.32 12.41
N ARG A 53 -20.06 0.48 12.64
CA ARG A 53 -19.45 0.75 13.94
C ARG A 53 -18.89 2.16 13.93
N TRP A 54 -19.56 3.11 14.59
CA TRP A 54 -19.15 4.51 14.63
C TRP A 54 -17.71 4.75 15.11
N PRO A 55 -17.12 3.98 16.06
CA PRO A 55 -15.74 4.22 16.48
C PRO A 55 -14.75 3.98 15.33
N LEU A 56 -15.10 3.09 14.40
CA LEU A 56 -14.26 2.80 13.25
C LEU A 56 -14.28 3.94 12.24
N CYS A 57 -15.38 4.70 12.13
CA CYS A 57 -15.41 5.93 11.33
C CYS A 57 -14.37 6.93 11.86
N VAL A 58 -14.42 7.22 13.17
CA VAL A 58 -13.48 8.12 13.83
C VAL A 58 -12.04 7.65 13.66
N PHE A 59 -11.80 6.34 13.78
CA PHE A 59 -10.48 5.76 13.57
C PHE A 59 -9.95 6.00 12.15
N TYR A 60 -10.79 5.85 11.12
CA TYR A 60 -10.39 6.14 9.75
C TYR A 60 -10.06 7.62 9.55
N ASP A 61 -10.82 8.53 10.15
CA ASP A 61 -10.54 9.96 10.08
C ASP A 61 -9.22 10.32 10.77
N ILE A 62 -8.93 9.69 11.91
CA ILE A 62 -7.62 9.83 12.58
C ILE A 62 -6.49 9.40 11.65
N ILE A 63 -6.63 8.28 10.93
CA ILE A 63 -5.61 7.83 9.96
C ILE A 63 -5.44 8.86 8.84
N ASN A 64 -6.53 9.36 8.26
CA ASN A 64 -6.48 10.32 7.15
C ASN A 64 -5.79 11.63 7.58
N ILE A 65 -6.16 12.18 8.74
CA ILE A 65 -5.54 13.40 9.31
C ILE A 65 -4.07 13.16 9.63
N SER A 66 -3.74 12.00 10.23
CA SER A 66 -2.35 11.64 10.55
C SER A 66 -1.48 11.54 9.30
N LEU A 67 -2.02 11.03 8.19
CA LEU A 67 -1.31 10.96 6.90
C LEU A 67 -1.01 12.36 6.35
N VAL A 68 -1.95 13.29 6.45
CA VAL A 68 -1.72 14.68 6.02
C VAL A 68 -0.68 15.35 6.91
N ASN A 69 -0.83 15.26 8.23
CA ASN A 69 0.09 15.89 9.18
C ASN A 69 1.51 15.36 9.06
N SER A 70 1.68 14.03 8.91
CA SER A 70 2.99 13.43 8.68
C SER A 70 3.63 13.87 7.36
N HIS A 71 2.84 14.06 6.30
CA HIS A 71 3.35 14.60 5.04
C HIS A 71 3.79 16.07 5.16
N VAL A 72 3.07 16.90 5.92
CA VAL A 72 3.47 18.29 6.22
C VAL A 72 4.81 18.32 6.95
N LEU A 73 4.97 17.51 8.02
CA LEU A 73 6.22 17.41 8.77
C LEU A 73 7.38 16.90 7.91
N TYR A 74 7.12 15.88 7.09
CA TYR A 74 8.08 15.37 6.13
C TYR A 74 8.52 16.45 5.14
N GLY A 75 7.56 17.17 4.55
CA GLY A 75 7.81 18.26 3.61
C GLY A 75 8.67 19.35 4.23
N HIS A 76 8.31 19.82 5.42
CA HIS A 76 9.09 20.81 6.17
C HIS A 76 10.55 20.35 6.39
N ASN A 77 10.75 19.10 6.79
CA ASN A 77 12.08 18.55 7.02
C ASN A 77 12.91 18.38 5.75
N MET A 78 12.30 18.00 4.63
CA MET A 78 12.98 17.90 3.33
C MET A 78 13.37 19.28 2.81
N THR A 79 12.47 20.26 2.89
CA THR A 79 12.77 21.64 2.49
C THR A 79 13.92 22.22 3.31
N ARG A 80 13.97 21.95 4.63
CA ARG A 80 15.09 22.36 5.49
C ARG A 80 16.42 21.74 5.08
N LYS A 81 16.40 20.54 4.47
CA LYS A 81 17.59 19.86 3.91
C LYS A 81 17.87 20.24 2.46
N SER A 82 17.10 21.17 1.88
CA SER A 82 17.15 21.52 0.45
C SER A 82 16.89 20.31 -0.48
N GLU A 83 16.14 19.33 0.00
CA GLU A 83 15.75 18.13 -0.74
C GLU A 83 14.37 18.28 -1.38
N LYS A 84 14.18 17.62 -2.52
CA LYS A 84 12.89 17.64 -3.23
C LYS A 84 11.84 16.85 -2.46
N VAL A 85 10.78 17.54 -2.04
CA VAL A 85 9.61 16.93 -1.39
C VAL A 85 8.89 16.01 -2.38
N MET A 86 8.65 14.75 -1.99
CA MET A 86 7.82 13.85 -2.79
C MET A 86 6.33 14.21 -2.71
N SER A 87 5.57 13.86 -3.76
CA SER A 87 4.12 14.05 -3.77
C SER A 87 3.45 13.22 -2.69
N ARG A 88 2.30 13.70 -2.18
CA ARG A 88 1.53 13.03 -1.12
C ARG A 88 1.17 11.57 -1.47
N LYS A 89 0.87 11.28 -2.74
CA LYS A 89 0.63 9.91 -3.23
C LYS A 89 1.86 9.02 -3.06
N LYS A 90 3.04 9.49 -3.48
CA LYS A 90 4.29 8.72 -3.35
C LYS A 90 4.66 8.52 -1.89
N PHE A 91 4.46 9.54 -1.07
CA PHE A 91 4.65 9.47 0.37
C PHE A 91 3.77 8.39 1.01
N ALA A 92 2.47 8.38 0.69
CA ALA A 92 1.53 7.39 1.24
C ALA A 92 1.90 5.95 0.84
N VAL A 93 2.29 5.72 -0.42
CA VAL A 93 2.76 4.41 -0.89
C VAL A 93 4.00 3.99 -0.11
N LYS A 94 5.02 4.86 -0.04
CA LYS A 94 6.26 4.57 0.68
C LYS A 94 6.03 4.28 2.17
N LEU A 95 5.19 5.09 2.82
CA LEU A 95 4.79 4.88 4.21
C LEU A 95 4.11 3.51 4.38
N SER A 96 3.21 3.13 3.48
CA SER A 96 2.55 1.82 3.54
C SER A 96 3.53 0.65 3.36
N GLU A 97 4.50 0.78 2.45
CA GLU A 97 5.56 -0.21 2.25
C GLU A 97 6.40 -0.37 3.51
N ASP A 98 6.81 0.74 4.12
CA ASP A 98 7.64 0.75 5.33
C ASP A 98 6.90 0.16 6.53
N LEU A 99 5.60 0.46 6.69
CA LEU A 99 4.75 -0.13 7.74
C LEU A 99 4.52 -1.63 7.53
N LEU A 100 4.38 -2.09 6.28
CA LEU A 100 4.10 -3.49 5.96
C LEU A 100 5.35 -4.37 5.95
N ALA A 101 6.52 -3.81 5.66
CA ALA A 101 7.78 -4.55 5.51
C ALA A 101 8.08 -5.55 6.64
N PRO A 102 8.03 -5.19 7.94
CA PRO A 102 8.32 -6.15 9.01
C PRO A 102 7.30 -7.30 9.07
N TRP A 103 6.03 -7.03 8.79
CA TRP A 103 4.97 -8.05 8.78
C TRP A 103 5.08 -8.98 7.57
N MET A 104 5.46 -8.43 6.42
CA MET A 104 5.76 -9.19 5.22
C MET A 104 6.93 -10.16 5.45
N LYS A 105 8.01 -9.70 6.09
CA LYS A 105 9.15 -10.55 6.47
C LYS A 105 8.71 -11.69 7.39
N LYS A 106 8.02 -11.39 8.48
CA LYS A 106 7.50 -12.39 9.42
C LYS A 106 6.57 -13.42 8.74
N ARG A 107 5.81 -12.98 7.73
CA ARG A 107 4.89 -13.86 6.99
C ARG A 107 5.64 -14.86 6.10
N LEU A 108 6.84 -14.54 5.63
CA LEU A 108 7.67 -15.48 4.84
C LEU A 108 8.10 -16.70 5.65
N ASP A 109 8.23 -16.57 6.97
CA ASP A 109 8.64 -17.67 7.86
C ASP A 109 7.57 -18.79 7.93
N ALA A 110 6.33 -18.52 7.52
CA ALA A 110 5.26 -19.51 7.54
C ALA A 110 5.50 -20.62 6.48
N PRO A 111 5.68 -21.90 6.88
CA PRO A 111 6.00 -22.98 5.94
C PRO A 111 4.82 -23.30 5.00
N THR A 112 3.60 -23.00 5.42
CA THR A 112 2.36 -23.23 4.67
C THR A 112 1.98 -22.09 3.74
N LEU A 113 2.80 -21.03 3.65
CA LEU A 113 2.51 -19.87 2.80
C LEU A 113 2.46 -20.29 1.32
N PRO A 114 1.37 -19.96 0.59
CA PRO A 114 1.27 -20.25 -0.83
C PRO A 114 2.45 -19.68 -1.63
N ARG A 115 2.94 -20.45 -2.61
CA ARG A 115 4.12 -20.08 -3.41
C ARG A 115 3.93 -18.73 -4.11
N SER A 116 2.74 -18.47 -4.67
CA SER A 116 2.40 -17.20 -5.32
C SER A 116 2.54 -16.01 -4.37
N THR A 117 1.98 -16.10 -3.16
CA THR A 117 2.10 -15.06 -2.14
C THR A 117 3.54 -14.86 -1.69
N ARG A 118 4.32 -15.95 -1.56
CA ARG A 118 5.73 -15.89 -1.20
C ARG A 118 6.55 -15.14 -2.26
N THR A 119 6.31 -15.41 -3.54
CA THR A 119 6.96 -14.71 -4.66
C THR A 119 6.65 -13.21 -4.63
N ILE A 120 5.37 -12.84 -4.51
CA ILE A 120 4.96 -11.42 -4.45
C ILE A 120 5.62 -10.70 -3.27
N ILE A 121 5.60 -11.29 -2.08
CA ILE A 121 6.21 -10.67 -0.90
C ILE A 121 7.73 -10.50 -1.09
N SER A 122 8.40 -11.48 -1.69
CA SER A 122 9.85 -11.42 -1.90
C SER A 122 10.24 -10.35 -2.93
N GLU A 123 9.45 -10.23 -4.00
CA GLU A 123 9.59 -9.17 -5.00
C GLU A 123 9.39 -7.77 -4.38
N LEU A 124 8.32 -7.58 -3.60
CA LEU A 124 8.03 -6.32 -2.91
C LEU A 124 9.14 -5.93 -1.92
N LEU A 125 9.72 -6.91 -1.22
CA LEU A 125 10.81 -6.70 -0.28
C LEU A 125 12.19 -6.60 -0.94
N LYS A 126 12.29 -6.80 -2.26
CA LYS A 126 13.57 -6.92 -3.00
C LYS A 126 14.53 -7.92 -2.34
N ILE A 127 13.97 -8.99 -1.80
CA ILE A 127 14.78 -10.10 -1.31
C ILE A 127 15.05 -10.93 -2.55
N ASP A 128 16.31 -10.94 -2.97
CA ASP A 128 16.77 -11.95 -3.91
C ASP A 128 16.47 -13.29 -3.24
N MET A 129 15.43 -13.96 -3.74
CA MET A 129 15.31 -15.38 -3.50
C MET A 129 16.53 -15.98 -4.18
N VAL A 130 17.61 -16.13 -3.42
CA VAL A 130 18.52 -17.22 -3.67
C VAL A 130 17.60 -18.43 -3.62
N CYS A 131 17.21 -18.91 -4.81
CA CYS A 131 16.92 -20.30 -4.97
C CYS A 131 18.20 -20.98 -4.50
N GLU A 132 18.31 -21.19 -3.19
CA GLU A 132 18.87 -22.43 -2.70
C GLU A 132 17.97 -23.47 -3.36
N THR A 133 18.32 -23.82 -4.60
CA THR A 133 18.18 -25.18 -5.07
C THR A 133 18.69 -25.97 -3.88
N PRO A 134 17.84 -26.74 -3.20
CA PRO A 134 18.38 -27.72 -2.30
C PRO A 134 19.16 -28.63 -3.24
N LYS A 135 20.48 -28.40 -3.35
CA LYS A 135 21.45 -29.45 -3.68
C LYS A 135 21.55 -30.35 -2.45
N THR A 136 20.40 -30.76 -1.93
CA THR A 136 20.27 -31.92 -1.07
C THR A 136 19.63 -32.95 -1.96
N ASN A 137 20.27 -34.11 -2.00
CA ASN A 137 19.81 -35.32 -2.68
C ASN A 137 18.43 -35.75 -2.12
N GLU A 138 17.35 -35.04 -2.46
CA GLU A 138 15.96 -35.36 -2.09
C GLU A 138 15.25 -36.17 -3.18
N SER A 139 15.97 -37.04 -3.88
CA SER A 139 15.43 -37.88 -4.95
C SER A 139 14.29 -38.83 -4.51
N ASN A 140 13.89 -38.83 -3.24
CA ASN A 140 12.88 -39.72 -2.68
C ASN A 140 11.61 -39.06 -2.09
N LYS A 141 11.53 -37.73 -2.00
CA LYS A 141 10.33 -37.08 -1.42
C LYS A 141 9.20 -36.99 -2.46
N ARG A 142 8.05 -37.57 -2.12
CA ARG A 142 6.83 -37.48 -2.95
C ARG A 142 6.30 -36.05 -2.91
N LYS A 143 5.94 -35.48 -4.06
CA LYS A 143 5.26 -34.17 -4.17
C LYS A 143 3.82 -34.36 -4.65
N ILE A 144 2.94 -33.40 -4.38
CA ILE A 144 1.56 -33.42 -4.89
C ILE A 144 1.61 -33.13 -6.40
N CYS A 145 0.82 -33.87 -7.19
CA CYS A 145 0.69 -33.64 -8.63
C CYS A 145 0.21 -32.21 -8.92
N ALA A 146 0.91 -31.51 -9.82
CA ALA A 146 0.59 -30.14 -10.19
C ALA A 146 -0.68 -30.00 -11.05
N PHE A 147 -1.09 -31.07 -11.74
CA PHE A 147 -2.19 -31.08 -12.70
C PHE A 147 -3.51 -31.62 -12.12
N CYS A 148 -3.47 -32.21 -10.92
CA CYS A 148 -4.67 -32.65 -10.23
C CYS A 148 -5.30 -31.52 -9.42
N PRO A 149 -6.63 -31.51 -9.27
CA PRO A 149 -7.28 -30.72 -8.24
C PRO A 149 -6.65 -30.96 -6.87
N TYR A 150 -6.35 -29.86 -6.14
CA TYR A 150 -5.65 -29.93 -4.86
C TYR A 150 -6.32 -30.87 -3.85
N LYS A 151 -7.66 -30.96 -3.87
CA LYS A 151 -8.46 -31.84 -3.00
C LYS A 151 -8.06 -33.32 -3.09
N LEU A 152 -7.59 -33.78 -4.25
CA LEU A 152 -7.18 -35.17 -4.44
C LEU A 152 -5.82 -35.50 -3.79
N ARG A 153 -4.98 -34.48 -3.57
CA ARG A 153 -3.64 -34.57 -2.95
C ARG A 153 -2.80 -35.76 -3.45
N ARG A 154 -2.91 -36.10 -4.74
CA ARG A 154 -2.22 -37.27 -5.32
C ARG A 154 -0.72 -37.07 -5.26
N MET A 155 -0.05 -37.89 -4.45
CA MET A 155 1.39 -37.85 -4.24
C MET A 155 2.12 -38.66 -5.30
N THR A 156 3.21 -38.12 -5.84
CA THR A 156 3.98 -38.74 -6.92
C THR A 156 5.48 -38.55 -6.75
N ARG A 157 6.26 -39.44 -7.37
CA ARG A 157 7.72 -39.33 -7.54
C ARG A 157 8.13 -39.02 -8.98
N PHE A 158 7.15 -38.91 -9.89
CA PHE A 158 7.42 -38.61 -11.30
C PHE A 158 7.42 -37.10 -11.54
N PHE A 159 8.40 -36.62 -12.30
CA PHE A 159 8.62 -35.21 -12.60
C PHE A 159 8.77 -35.00 -14.11
N CYS A 160 8.31 -33.85 -14.61
CA CYS A 160 8.52 -33.43 -16.00
C CYS A 160 10.01 -33.20 -16.26
N GLN A 161 10.55 -33.70 -17.36
CA GLN A 161 11.97 -33.56 -17.72
C GLN A 161 12.35 -32.10 -18.00
N SER A 162 11.44 -31.30 -18.57
CA SER A 162 11.72 -29.91 -18.95
C SER A 162 11.53 -28.90 -17.81
N CYS A 163 10.51 -29.07 -16.94
CA CYS A 163 10.18 -28.09 -15.90
C CYS A 163 10.16 -28.63 -14.46
N THR A 164 10.48 -29.91 -14.24
CA THR A 164 10.54 -30.58 -12.92
C THR A 164 9.23 -30.56 -12.10
N ARG A 165 8.09 -30.24 -12.72
CA ARG A 165 6.77 -30.31 -12.06
C ARG A 165 6.34 -31.76 -11.83
N ALA A 166 5.71 -32.02 -10.69
CA ALA A 166 5.31 -33.36 -10.26
C ALA A 166 4.02 -33.85 -10.96
N MET A 167 4.02 -35.08 -11.48
CA MET A 167 2.91 -35.68 -12.27
C MET A 167 2.46 -37.02 -11.67
N CYS A 168 1.17 -37.21 -11.38
CA CYS A 168 0.66 -38.50 -10.91
C CYS A 168 0.61 -39.55 -12.04
N GLY A 169 0.27 -40.80 -11.73
CA GLY A 169 0.14 -41.88 -12.72
C GLY A 169 -0.75 -41.50 -13.90
N ASP A 170 -1.91 -40.89 -13.65
CA ASP A 170 -2.86 -40.47 -14.68
C ASP A 170 -2.35 -39.30 -15.56
N HIS A 171 -1.38 -38.53 -15.07
CA HIS A 171 -0.77 -37.40 -15.77
C HIS A 171 0.67 -37.71 -16.21
N ARG A 172 1.06 -39.00 -16.21
CA ARG A 172 2.44 -39.41 -16.49
C ARG A 172 2.78 -39.16 -17.97
N ALA A 173 3.80 -38.34 -18.18
CA ALA A 173 4.44 -38.11 -19.48
C ALA A 173 5.92 -37.80 -19.26
N ASN A 174 6.74 -37.80 -20.32
CA ASN A 174 8.14 -37.35 -20.23
C ASN A 174 8.19 -35.82 -20.08
N VAL A 175 7.33 -35.13 -20.83
CA VAL A 175 7.14 -33.68 -20.83
C VAL A 175 5.69 -33.37 -20.48
N CYS A 176 5.43 -32.40 -19.61
CA CYS A 176 4.08 -32.06 -19.20
C CYS A 176 3.34 -31.24 -20.27
N LYS A 177 2.00 -31.19 -20.21
CA LYS A 177 1.16 -30.48 -21.20
C LYS A 177 1.61 -29.04 -21.46
N ASP A 178 1.84 -28.28 -20.39
CA ASP A 178 2.30 -26.89 -20.51
C ASP A 178 3.69 -26.74 -21.16
N CYS A 179 4.52 -27.78 -21.14
CA CYS A 179 5.83 -27.75 -21.79
C CYS A 179 5.77 -28.27 -23.23
N SER A 180 4.84 -29.17 -23.56
CA SER A 180 4.61 -29.61 -24.93
C SER A 180 3.85 -28.59 -25.77
N GLU A 181 3.09 -27.68 -25.14
CA GLU A 181 2.36 -26.59 -25.83
C GLU A 181 3.21 -25.33 -26.05
N ASN A 182 4.41 -25.25 -25.44
CA ASN A 182 5.35 -24.13 -25.59
C ASN A 182 6.59 -24.50 -26.44
N GLU A 183 6.53 -25.62 -27.16
CA GLU A 183 7.42 -25.96 -28.30
C GLU A 183 6.75 -25.55 -29.61
#